data_AF-A0A966FHC4-F1
#
_entry.id   AF-A0A966FHC4-F1
#
_cell.length_a   1.000
_cell.length_b   1.000
_cell.length_c   1.000
_cell.angle_alpha   90.00
_cell.angle_beta   90.00
_cell.angle_gamma   90.00
#
_symmetry.space_group_name_H-M   'P 1'
#
loop_
_entity.id
_entity.type
_entity.pdbx_description
1 polymer ?
#
loop_
_entity_poly.entity_id
_entity_poly.type
_entity_poly.pdbx_seq_one_letter_code
_entity_poly.pdbx_strand_id
1 'polypeptide(L)'
;MLALALVFGLGFWMFRQRAAMATIDAQDLVQWKRMHLFMVSWPGLGWGSIGFLFVPDAQLNNLMVMTAFAGALAYSAVSNAHDLRGFVVSVTLASLLLLSQLPAAFGDHAWAASGMCLLYLSVMAWVARNAHLTLIESIELRLANEQLAQRNAEIASRAEKANRDKSEFLAAASHDLRQPVHALLLLVEAYRQQVPAASTHPLMQQIAQAGHAINSLFNSLMELSRLESGSEKV
;
A
#
# COMPACT_ATOMS: atom_id res chain seq x y z
N MET A 1 -14.71 35.66 3.91
CA MET A 1 -15.02 34.24 4.23
C MET A 1 -15.91 33.55 3.20
N LEU A 2 -17.07 34.12 2.79
CA LEU A 2 -17.97 33.51 1.79
C LEU A 2 -17.28 33.16 0.45
N ALA A 3 -16.42 34.04 -0.08
CA ALA A 3 -15.69 33.77 -1.32
C ALA A 3 -14.71 32.58 -1.22
N LEU A 4 -14.04 32.41 -0.07
CA LEU A 4 -13.15 31.26 0.17
C LEU A 4 -13.96 29.97 0.26
N ALA A 5 -15.07 29.98 0.99
CA ALA A 5 -15.96 28.82 1.10
C ALA A 5 -16.54 28.38 -0.26
N LEU A 6 -16.90 29.34 -1.13
CA LEU A 6 -17.34 29.04 -2.49
C LEU A 6 -16.23 28.43 -3.34
N VAL A 7 -15.00 28.93 -3.27
CA VAL A 7 -13.85 28.38 -4.03
C VAL A 7 -13.53 26.95 -3.58
N PHE A 8 -13.45 26.71 -2.27
CA PHE A 8 -13.23 25.37 -1.73
C PHE A 8 -14.39 24.42 -2.04
N GLY A 9 -15.63 24.89 -1.96
CA GLY A 9 -16.83 24.11 -2.31
C GLY A 9 -16.89 23.74 -3.79
N LEU A 10 -16.56 24.68 -4.69
CA LEU A 10 -16.49 24.45 -6.14
C LEU A 10 -15.36 23.47 -6.48
N GLY A 11 -14.20 23.61 -5.83
CA GLY A 11 -13.05 22.72 -5.97
C GLY A 11 -13.37 21.29 -5.53
N PHE A 12 -14.01 21.14 -4.36
CA PHE A 12 -14.45 19.85 -3.85
C PHE A 12 -15.52 19.20 -4.75
N TRP A 13 -16.47 19.99 -5.25
CA TRP A 13 -17.50 19.51 -6.17
C TRP A 13 -16.92 19.03 -7.51
N MET A 14 -15.98 19.79 -8.09
CA MET A 14 -15.27 19.38 -9.31
C MET A 14 -14.39 18.15 -9.08
N PHE A 15 -13.69 18.08 -7.94
CA PHE A 15 -12.92 16.90 -7.56
C PHE A 15 -13.82 15.66 -7.47
N ARG A 16 -14.96 15.77 -6.78
CA ARG A 16 -15.93 14.68 -6.63
C ARG A 16 -16.51 14.22 -7.97
N GLN A 17 -16.86 15.15 -8.87
CA GLN A 17 -17.36 14.79 -10.21
C GLN A 17 -16.31 14.00 -11.01
N ARG A 18 -15.03 14.36 -10.90
CA ARG A 18 -13.96 13.71 -11.65
C ARG A 18 -13.47 12.41 -11.02
N ALA A 19 -13.48 12.30 -9.69
CA ALA A 19 -13.19 11.04 -9.00
C ALA A 19 -14.21 9.93 -9.33
N ALA A 20 -15.39 10.30 -9.83
CA ALA A 20 -16.40 9.37 -10.32
C ALA A 20 -16.21 8.93 -11.79
N MET A 21 -15.22 9.49 -12.52
CA MET A 21 -14.95 9.12 -13.91
C MET A 21 -14.07 7.86 -13.97
N ALA A 22 -14.49 6.86 -14.77
CA ALA A 22 -13.83 5.56 -14.86
C ALA A 22 -12.51 5.56 -15.66
N THR A 23 -12.28 6.59 -16.48
CA THR A 23 -11.04 6.77 -17.26
C THR A 23 -10.69 8.26 -17.29
N ILE A 24 -9.42 8.61 -17.05
CA ILE A 24 -8.92 9.98 -17.06
C ILE A 24 -8.01 10.13 -18.27
N ASP A 25 -8.36 11.01 -19.21
CA ASP A 25 -7.51 11.33 -20.36
C ASP A 25 -6.36 12.28 -19.97
N ALA A 26 -5.25 12.24 -20.72
CA ALA A 26 -4.08 13.07 -20.47
C ALA A 26 -4.41 14.57 -20.61
N GLN A 27 -5.30 14.95 -21.53
CA GLN A 27 -5.75 16.33 -21.69
C GLN A 27 -6.55 16.83 -20.47
N ASP A 28 -7.41 15.98 -19.92
CA ASP A 28 -8.19 16.29 -18.72
C ASP A 28 -7.30 16.53 -17.50
N LEU A 29 -6.21 15.76 -17.38
CA LEU A 29 -5.21 15.91 -16.33
C LEU A 29 -4.47 17.25 -16.43
N VAL A 30 -4.09 17.67 -17.63
CA VAL A 30 -3.42 18.97 -17.85
C VAL A 30 -4.37 20.12 -17.55
N GLN A 31 -5.63 20.04 -18.00
CA GLN A 31 -6.63 21.06 -17.69
C GLN A 31 -6.93 21.11 -16.20
N TRP A 32 -7.01 19.96 -15.54
CA TRP A 32 -7.18 19.87 -14.08
C TRP A 32 -6.04 20.54 -13.35
N LYS A 33 -4.79 20.21 -13.70
CA LYS A 33 -3.60 20.77 -13.06
C LYS A 33 -3.57 22.29 -13.15
N ARG A 34 -3.94 22.84 -14.30
CA ARG A 34 -4.04 24.30 -14.51
C ARG A 34 -5.17 24.93 -13.70
N MET A 35 -6.34 24.28 -13.62
CA MET A 35 -7.45 24.73 -12.78
C MET A 35 -7.08 24.66 -11.29
N HIS A 36 -6.42 23.59 -10.86
CA HIS A 36 -5.94 23.40 -9.49
C HIS A 36 -4.93 24.49 -9.10
N LEU A 37 -3.94 24.75 -9.94
CA LEU A 37 -2.99 25.85 -9.75
C LEU A 37 -3.70 27.20 -9.59
N PHE A 38 -4.72 27.47 -10.40
CA PHE A 38 -5.53 28.69 -10.28
C PHE A 38 -6.28 28.74 -8.94
N MET A 39 -6.93 27.64 -8.55
CA MET A 39 -7.67 27.53 -7.29
C MET A 39 -6.78 27.68 -6.06
N VAL A 40 -5.54 27.18 -6.10
CA VAL A 40 -4.58 27.28 -4.99
C VAL A 40 -3.93 28.67 -4.92
N SER A 41 -3.85 29.40 -6.04
CA SER A 41 -3.33 30.77 -6.07
C SER A 41 -4.28 31.79 -5.43
N TRP A 42 -5.59 31.55 -5.51
CA TRP A 42 -6.61 32.47 -4.99
C TRP A 42 -6.55 32.67 -3.46
N PRO A 43 -6.41 31.61 -2.63
CA PRO A 43 -6.14 31.75 -1.20
C PRO A 43 -4.91 32.61 -0.89
N GLY A 44 -3.86 32.56 -1.71
CA GLY A 44 -2.65 33.36 -1.51
C GLY A 44 -2.92 34.86 -1.54
N LEU A 45 -3.73 35.31 -2.50
CA LEU A 45 -4.20 36.71 -2.56
C LEU A 45 -5.11 37.06 -1.39
N GLY A 46 -6.05 36.17 -1.05
CA GLY A 46 -7.00 36.39 0.04
C GLY A 46 -6.29 36.51 1.39
N TRP A 47 -5.36 35.61 1.72
CA TRP A 47 -4.59 35.67 2.96
C TRP A 47 -3.54 36.79 2.93
N GLY A 48 -2.92 37.06 1.79
CA GLY A 48 -2.00 38.20 1.64
C GLY A 48 -2.67 39.54 1.91
N SER A 49 -3.96 39.68 1.59
CA SER A 49 -4.72 40.91 1.89
C SER A 49 -4.92 41.19 3.39
N ILE A 50 -4.63 40.23 4.28
CA ILE A 50 -4.67 40.48 5.73
C ILE A 50 -3.65 41.54 6.15
N GLY A 51 -2.62 41.77 5.32
CA GLY A 51 -1.67 42.86 5.44
C GLY A 51 -2.30 44.26 5.43
N PHE A 52 -3.52 44.43 4.90
CA PHE A 52 -4.24 45.71 4.94
C PHE A 52 -4.95 45.96 6.28
N LEU A 53 -5.01 44.96 7.15
CA LEU A 53 -5.55 45.11 8.51
C LEU A 53 -4.52 45.65 9.50
N PHE A 54 -3.27 45.87 9.06
CA PHE A 54 -2.27 46.53 9.89
C PHE A 54 -2.67 47.99 10.11
N VAL A 55 -2.73 48.37 11.37
CA VAL A 55 -3.03 49.75 11.78
C VAL A 55 -1.72 50.36 12.28
N PRO A 56 -1.28 51.50 11.73
CA PRO A 56 -0.09 52.20 12.22
C PRO A 56 -0.18 52.43 13.73
N ASP A 57 0.94 52.25 14.43
CA ASP A 57 1.09 52.44 15.88
C ASP A 57 0.25 51.50 16.80
N ALA A 58 -0.63 50.66 16.25
CA ALA A 58 -1.48 49.75 17.02
C ALA A 58 -0.84 48.35 17.23
N GLN A 59 0.17 48.28 18.10
CA GLN A 59 0.98 47.07 18.30
C GLN A 59 0.16 45.81 18.64
N LEU A 60 -0.86 45.91 19.51
CA LEU A 60 -1.68 44.75 19.92
C LEU A 60 -2.48 44.17 18.74
N ASN A 61 -3.12 45.01 17.93
CA ASN A 61 -3.89 44.57 16.76
C ASN A 61 -2.96 43.94 15.71
N ASN A 62 -1.80 44.55 15.47
CA ASN A 62 -0.80 44.06 14.52
C ASN A 62 -0.23 42.68 14.94
N LEU A 63 -0.05 42.44 16.25
CA LEU A 63 0.33 41.13 16.78
C LEU A 63 -0.76 40.07 16.58
N MET A 64 -2.04 40.41 16.75
CA MET A 64 -3.16 39.49 16.47
C MET A 64 -3.22 39.10 15.00
N VAL A 65 -3.02 40.05 14.09
CA VAL A 65 -2.98 39.78 12.65
C VAL A 65 -1.79 38.87 12.29
N MET A 66 -0.61 39.13 12.84
CA MET A 66 0.59 38.30 12.61
C MET A 66 0.42 36.86 13.11
N THR A 67 -0.14 36.69 14.30
CA THR A 67 -0.39 35.35 14.86
C THR A 67 -1.43 34.57 14.06
N ALA A 68 -2.50 35.24 13.60
CA ALA A 68 -3.48 34.64 12.70
C ALA A 68 -2.86 34.24 11.34
N PHE A 69 -2.02 35.10 10.76
CA PHE A 69 -1.31 34.81 9.52
C PHE A 69 -0.35 33.63 9.66
N ALA A 70 0.44 33.59 10.73
CA ALA A 70 1.33 32.46 11.03
C ALA A 70 0.52 31.16 11.16
N GLY A 71 -0.58 31.15 11.93
CA GLY A 71 -1.45 29.98 12.04
C GLY A 71 -1.98 29.50 10.68
N ALA A 72 -2.41 30.42 9.82
CA ALA A 72 -2.91 30.11 8.48
C ALA A 72 -1.82 29.52 7.56
N LEU A 73 -0.60 30.08 7.58
CA LEU A 73 0.54 29.54 6.82
C LEU A 73 0.95 28.14 7.30
N ALA A 74 1.03 27.92 8.61
CA ALA A 74 1.33 26.62 9.18
C ALA A 74 0.29 25.57 8.76
N TYR A 75 -1.00 25.91 8.86
CA TYR A 75 -2.07 25.03 8.39
C TYR A 75 -1.96 24.74 6.88
N SER A 76 -1.70 25.77 6.07
CA SER A 76 -1.57 25.62 4.61
C SER A 76 -0.38 24.74 4.22
N ALA A 77 0.72 24.78 4.98
CA ALA A 77 1.91 23.95 4.75
C ALA A 77 1.64 22.46 4.94
N VAL A 78 0.87 22.11 5.98
CA VAL A 78 0.56 20.71 6.29
C VAL A 78 -0.57 20.18 5.40
N SER A 79 -1.65 20.94 5.22
CA SER A 79 -2.82 20.51 4.44
C SER A 79 -2.53 20.33 2.95
N ASN A 80 -1.63 21.14 2.38
CA ASN A 80 -1.23 21.06 0.97
C ASN A 80 0.07 20.26 0.77
N ALA A 81 0.46 19.41 1.72
CA ALA A 81 1.66 18.58 1.60
C ALA A 81 1.63 17.66 0.35
N HIS A 82 0.46 17.36 -0.22
CA HIS A 82 0.34 16.59 -1.45
C HIS A 82 0.74 17.40 -2.71
N ASP A 83 0.65 18.73 -2.70
CA ASP A 83 1.00 19.62 -3.83
C ASP A 83 1.97 20.72 -3.37
N LEU A 84 3.25 20.37 -3.28
CA LEU A 84 4.31 21.29 -2.86
C LEU A 84 4.43 22.51 -3.79
N ARG A 85 4.16 22.35 -5.09
CA ARG A 85 4.28 23.45 -6.06
C ARG A 85 3.17 24.48 -5.86
N GLY A 86 1.93 24.01 -5.72
CA GLY A 86 0.79 24.87 -5.41
C GLY A 86 1.01 25.64 -4.10
N PHE A 87 1.51 24.95 -3.06
CA PHE A 87 1.87 25.58 -1.80
C PHE A 87 2.90 26.71 -1.96
N VAL A 88 4.01 26.45 -2.67
CA VAL A 88 5.07 27.47 -2.87
C VAL A 88 4.54 28.71 -3.58
N VAL A 89 3.71 28.55 -4.61
CA VAL A 89 3.11 29.67 -5.36
C VAL A 89 2.16 30.48 -4.47
N SER A 90 1.29 29.82 -3.73
CA SER A 90 0.33 30.49 -2.83
C SER A 90 1.03 31.26 -1.71
N VAL A 91 2.03 30.64 -1.08
CA VAL A 91 2.80 31.23 0.01
C VAL A 91 3.64 32.41 -0.46
N THR A 92 4.32 32.30 -1.61
CA THR A 92 5.10 33.42 -2.15
C THR A 92 4.22 34.63 -2.42
N LEU A 93 3.04 34.42 -3.02
CA LEU A 93 2.10 35.50 -3.28
C LEU A 93 1.58 36.17 -1.99
N ALA A 94 1.17 35.36 -1.01
CA ALA A 94 0.71 35.87 0.29
C ALA A 94 1.81 36.62 1.04
N SER A 95 3.04 36.11 0.99
CA SER A 95 4.19 36.67 1.70
C SER A 95 4.66 37.98 1.09
N LEU A 96 4.67 38.10 -0.25
CA LEU A 96 5.03 39.35 -0.93
C LEU A 96 4.08 40.49 -0.53
N LEU A 97 2.77 40.21 -0.53
CA LEU A 97 1.76 41.19 -0.10
C LEU A 97 1.88 41.55 1.38
N LEU A 98 2.24 40.60 2.25
CA LEU A 98 2.42 40.89 3.67
C LEU A 98 3.68 41.74 3.92
N LEU A 99 4.81 41.35 3.30
CA LEU A 99 6.09 42.05 3.45
C LEU A 99 6.00 43.51 3.00
N SER A 100 5.19 43.82 1.98
CA SER A 100 5.01 45.21 1.53
C SER A 100 4.31 46.11 2.55
N GLN A 101 3.56 45.55 3.51
CA GLN A 101 2.80 46.31 4.51
C GLN A 101 3.57 46.51 5.83
N LEU A 102 4.63 45.72 6.06
CA LEU A 102 5.43 45.79 7.29
C LEU A 102 6.08 47.16 7.56
N PRO A 103 6.61 47.90 6.56
CA PRO A 103 7.18 49.23 6.78
C PRO A 103 6.18 50.23 7.37
N ALA A 104 4.94 50.22 6.87
CA ALA A 104 3.88 51.10 7.36
C ALA A 104 3.42 50.72 8.78
N ALA A 105 3.50 49.43 9.13
CA ALA A 105 3.02 48.91 10.41
C ALA A 105 4.05 49.03 11.55
N PHE A 106 5.34 48.88 11.24
CA PHE A 106 6.41 48.75 12.24
C PHE A 106 7.49 49.86 12.16
N GLY A 107 7.41 50.75 11.17
CA GLY A 107 8.35 51.87 11.00
C GLY A 107 9.80 51.38 10.98
N ASP A 108 10.63 51.94 11.88
CA ASP A 108 12.05 51.60 12.00
C ASP A 108 12.33 50.14 12.35
N HIS A 109 11.36 49.41 12.90
CA HIS A 109 11.50 48.00 13.26
C HIS A 109 11.08 47.04 12.14
N ALA A 110 10.68 47.55 10.97
CA ALA A 110 10.18 46.74 9.87
C ALA A 110 11.21 45.74 9.31
N TRP A 111 12.51 46.05 9.41
CA TRP A 111 13.57 45.13 8.99
C TRP A 111 13.62 43.88 9.89
N ALA A 112 13.43 44.04 11.20
CA ALA A 112 13.43 42.93 12.15
C ALA A 112 12.19 42.04 11.94
N ALA A 113 11.02 42.66 11.74
CA ALA A 113 9.78 41.95 11.41
C ALA A 113 9.92 41.18 10.08
N SER A 114 10.51 41.79 9.06
CA SER A 114 10.77 41.15 7.76
C SER A 114 11.71 39.95 7.90
N GLY A 115 12.78 40.08 8.68
CA GLY A 115 13.70 38.98 8.98
C GLY A 115 13.00 37.80 9.67
N MET A 116 12.14 38.08 10.66
CA MET A 116 11.34 37.05 11.33
C MET A 116 10.34 36.38 10.39
N CYS A 117 9.67 37.14 9.52
CA CYS A 117 8.77 36.58 8.50
C CYS A 117 9.54 35.67 7.52
N LEU A 118 10.70 36.09 7.02
CA LEU A 118 11.52 35.28 6.11
C LEU A 118 12.03 34.00 6.79
N LEU A 119 12.46 34.08 8.05
CA LEU A 119 12.85 32.91 8.85
C LEU A 119 11.67 31.95 9.00
N TYR A 120 10.50 32.48 9.39
CA TYR A 120 9.28 31.69 9.55
C TYR A 120 8.87 31.00 8.25
N LEU A 121 8.91 31.72 7.12
CA LEU A 121 8.63 31.15 5.79
C LEU A 121 9.63 30.06 5.40
N SER A 122 10.90 30.24 5.74
CA SER A 122 11.94 29.23 5.48
C SER A 122 11.68 27.95 6.28
N VAL A 123 11.30 28.08 7.56
CA VAL A 123 10.90 26.94 8.40
C VAL A 123 9.64 26.28 7.85
N MET A 124 8.62 27.05 7.45
CA MET A 124 7.40 26.48 6.88
C MET A 124 7.63 25.79 5.55
N ALA A 125 8.50 26.31 4.68
CA ALA A 125 8.90 25.65 3.45
C ALA A 125 9.64 24.32 3.72
N TRP A 126 10.49 24.29 4.75
CA TRP A 126 11.16 23.06 5.20
C TRP A 126 10.15 22.02 5.72
N VAL A 127 9.22 22.43 6.59
CA VAL A 127 8.15 21.55 7.10
C VAL A 127 7.30 21.01 5.96
N ALA A 128 6.84 21.86 5.04
CA ALA A 128 6.03 21.45 3.88
C ALA A 128 6.76 20.46 2.99
N ARG A 129 8.06 20.69 2.72
CA ARG A 129 8.88 19.77 1.92
C ARG A 129 9.03 18.42 2.59
N ASN A 130 9.28 18.38 3.90
CA ASN A 130 9.38 17.11 4.62
C ASN A 130 8.05 16.36 4.64
N ALA A 131 6.95 17.06 4.93
CA ALA A 131 5.62 16.47 4.89
C ALA A 131 5.29 15.89 3.50
N HIS A 132 5.68 16.58 2.42
CA HIS A 132 5.52 16.10 1.05
C HIS A 132 6.31 14.81 0.78
N LEU A 133 7.58 14.77 1.18
CA LEU A 133 8.43 13.59 0.99
C LEU A 133 7.91 12.39 1.78
N THR A 134 7.57 12.58 3.06
CA THR A 134 6.99 11.53 3.90
C THR A 134 5.67 11.01 3.34
N LEU A 135 4.82 11.89 2.79
CA LEU A 135 3.57 11.49 2.16
C LEU A 135 3.81 10.63 0.92
N ILE A 136 4.71 11.04 0.02
CA ILE A 136 5.05 10.26 -1.18
C ILE A 136 5.63 8.89 -0.80
N GLU A 137 6.61 8.86 0.11
CA GLU A 137 7.24 7.63 0.58
C GLU A 137 6.19 6.68 1.20
N SER A 138 5.25 7.21 1.98
CA SER A 138 4.19 6.39 2.58
C SER A 138 3.25 5.77 1.54
N ILE A 139 3.00 6.46 0.42
CA ILE A 139 2.18 5.96 -0.68
C ILE A 139 2.94 4.87 -1.45
N GLU A 140 4.21 5.11 -1.78
CA GLU A 140 5.07 4.14 -2.47
C GLU A 140 5.22 2.86 -1.66
N LEU A 141 5.49 2.96 -0.35
CA LEU A 141 5.59 1.81 0.54
C LEU A 141 4.29 1.03 0.63
N ARG A 142 3.13 1.69 0.69
CA ARG A 142 1.83 1.01 0.71
C ARG A 142 1.57 0.23 -0.57
N LEU A 143 1.81 0.85 -1.72
CA LEU A 143 1.64 0.20 -3.02
C LEU A 143 2.60 -0.99 -3.20
N ALA A 144 3.86 -0.83 -2.79
CA ALA A 144 4.83 -1.92 -2.83
C ALA A 144 4.42 -3.09 -1.91
N ASN A 145 3.92 -2.80 -0.71
CA ASN A 145 3.44 -3.83 0.21
C ASN A 145 2.23 -4.58 -0.34
N GLU A 146 1.28 -3.88 -0.94
CA GLU A 146 0.11 -4.50 -1.58
C GLU A 146 0.53 -5.43 -2.73
N GLN A 147 1.47 -5.00 -3.57
CA GLN A 147 2.02 -5.83 -4.65
C GLN A 147 2.74 -7.08 -4.12
N LEU A 148 3.56 -6.93 -3.07
CA LEU A 148 4.24 -8.06 -2.43
C LEU A 148 3.25 -9.03 -1.78
N ALA A 149 2.21 -8.52 -1.11
CA ALA A 149 1.16 -9.33 -0.51
C ALA A 149 0.39 -10.13 -1.57
N GLN A 150 0.03 -9.51 -2.69
CA GLN A 150 -0.61 -10.19 -3.83
C GLN A 150 0.30 -11.28 -4.39
N ARG A 151 1.59 -10.99 -4.62
CA ARG A 151 2.53 -11.96 -5.15
C ARG A 151 2.77 -13.14 -4.21
N ASN A 152 2.84 -12.88 -2.90
CA ASN A 152 2.94 -13.93 -1.89
C ASN A 152 1.69 -14.82 -1.87
N ALA A 153 0.49 -14.22 -1.97
CA ALA A 153 -0.76 -14.97 -2.06
C ALA A 153 -0.80 -15.86 -3.31
N GLU A 154 -0.35 -15.36 -4.46
CA GLU A 154 -0.24 -16.15 -5.68
C GLU A 154 0.75 -17.32 -5.54
N ILE A 155 1.93 -17.08 -4.95
CA ILE A 155 2.94 -18.12 -4.73
C ILE A 155 2.39 -19.18 -3.76
N ALA A 156 1.77 -18.77 -2.65
CA ALA A 156 1.16 -19.68 -1.69
C ALA A 156 0.08 -20.54 -2.36
N SER A 157 -0.83 -19.92 -3.14
CA SER A 157 -1.86 -20.64 -3.87
C SER A 157 -1.29 -21.67 -4.87
N ARG A 158 -0.20 -21.31 -5.58
CA ARG A 158 0.49 -22.24 -6.49
C ARG A 158 1.16 -23.39 -5.73
N ALA A 159 1.78 -23.11 -4.59
CA ALA A 159 2.42 -24.11 -3.74
C ALA A 159 1.39 -25.10 -3.18
N GLU A 160 0.28 -24.61 -2.64
CA GLU A 160 -0.84 -25.45 -2.19
C GLU A 160 -1.40 -26.31 -3.33
N LYS A 161 -1.61 -25.72 -4.52
CA LYS A 161 -2.08 -26.49 -5.68
C LYS A 161 -1.08 -27.60 -6.03
N ALA A 162 0.22 -27.29 -6.10
CA ALA A 162 1.23 -28.29 -6.37
C ALA A 162 1.29 -29.40 -5.30
N ASN A 163 1.08 -29.05 -4.03
CA ASN A 163 1.04 -30.01 -2.93
C ASN A 163 -0.19 -30.94 -3.02
N ARG A 164 -1.35 -30.37 -3.35
CA ARG A 164 -2.59 -31.13 -3.63
C ARG A 164 -2.41 -32.06 -4.82
N ASP A 165 -1.91 -31.55 -5.95
CA ASP A 165 -1.69 -32.34 -7.17
C ASP A 165 -0.70 -33.50 -6.90
N LYS A 166 0.38 -33.25 -6.14
CA LYS A 166 1.35 -34.28 -5.72
C LYS A 166 0.69 -35.36 -4.87
N SER A 167 -0.15 -34.97 -3.90
CA SER A 167 -0.83 -35.89 -3.00
C SER A 167 -1.83 -36.76 -3.76
N GLU A 168 -2.60 -36.17 -4.68
CA GLU A 168 -3.54 -36.91 -5.54
C GLU A 168 -2.80 -37.88 -6.47
N PHE A 169 -1.69 -37.45 -7.08
CA PHE A 169 -0.86 -38.30 -7.91
C PHE A 169 -0.30 -39.51 -7.15
N LEU A 170 0.26 -39.30 -5.95
CA LEU A 170 0.78 -40.39 -5.11
C LEU A 170 -0.33 -41.35 -4.65
N ALA A 171 -1.51 -40.81 -4.36
CA ALA A 171 -2.68 -41.62 -4.00
C ALA A 171 -3.13 -42.53 -5.14
N ALA A 172 -3.25 -41.98 -6.35
CA ALA A 172 -3.59 -42.74 -7.55
C ALA A 172 -2.54 -43.81 -7.86
N ALA A 173 -1.26 -43.44 -7.90
CA ALA A 173 -0.16 -44.37 -8.17
C ALA A 173 -0.10 -45.52 -7.15
N SER A 174 -0.34 -45.24 -5.87
CA SER A 174 -0.33 -46.28 -4.82
C SER A 174 -1.49 -47.26 -4.96
N HIS A 175 -2.68 -46.79 -5.36
CA HIS A 175 -3.82 -47.66 -5.64
C HIS A 175 -3.51 -48.62 -6.80
N ASP A 176 -2.97 -48.08 -7.88
CA ASP A 176 -2.66 -48.85 -9.09
C ASP A 176 -1.53 -49.84 -8.87
N LEU A 177 -0.56 -49.54 -7.99
CA LEU A 177 0.52 -50.45 -7.61
C LEU A 177 0.07 -51.53 -6.60
N ARG A 178 -0.97 -51.28 -5.81
CA ARG A 178 -1.55 -52.28 -4.90
C ARG A 178 -2.17 -53.45 -5.66
N GLN A 179 -2.85 -53.18 -6.79
CA GLN A 179 -3.50 -54.20 -7.61
C GLN A 179 -2.56 -55.34 -8.08
N PRO A 180 -1.40 -55.07 -8.73
CA PRO A 180 -0.49 -56.13 -9.16
C PRO A 180 0.20 -56.84 -8.00
N VAL A 181 0.52 -56.14 -6.90
CA VAL A 181 1.06 -56.77 -5.69
C VAL A 181 0.03 -57.73 -5.09
N HIS A 182 -1.24 -57.33 -5.04
CA HIS A 182 -2.30 -58.19 -4.53
C HIS A 182 -2.53 -59.41 -5.43
N ALA A 183 -2.48 -59.24 -6.75
CA ALA A 183 -2.54 -60.33 -7.71
C ALA A 183 -1.36 -61.29 -7.57
N LEU A 184 -0.14 -60.78 -7.38
CA LEU A 184 1.05 -61.59 -7.13
C LEU A 184 0.92 -62.42 -5.85
N LEU A 185 0.40 -61.83 -4.77
CA LEU A 185 0.14 -62.56 -3.52
C LEU A 185 -0.92 -63.67 -3.69
N LEU A 186 -1.98 -63.41 -4.48
CA LEU A 186 -2.98 -64.44 -4.80
C LEU A 186 -2.38 -65.60 -5.63
N LEU A 187 -1.52 -65.30 -6.60
CA LEU A 187 -0.81 -66.32 -7.40
C LEU A 187 0.12 -67.18 -6.54
N VAL A 188 0.85 -66.56 -5.60
CA VAL A 188 1.71 -67.27 -4.65
C VAL A 188 0.89 -68.19 -3.74
N GLU A 189 -0.25 -67.72 -3.22
CA GLU A 189 -1.12 -68.55 -2.37
C GLU A 189 -1.76 -69.70 -3.16
N ALA A 190 -2.21 -69.46 -4.40
CA ALA A 190 -2.75 -70.49 -5.28
C ALA A 190 -1.70 -71.57 -5.60
N TYR A 191 -0.43 -71.19 -5.80
CA TYR A 191 0.67 -72.14 -5.97
C TYR A 191 0.92 -72.95 -4.68
N ARG A 192 0.87 -72.30 -3.52
CA ARG A 192 1.07 -72.95 -2.21
C ARG A 192 0.04 -74.04 -1.93
N GLN A 193 -1.19 -73.88 -2.40
CA GLN A 193 -2.26 -74.88 -2.23
C GLN A 193 -2.07 -76.12 -3.12
N GLN A 194 -1.28 -76.04 -4.19
CA GLN A 194 -1.06 -77.15 -5.14
C GLN A 194 0.16 -78.01 -4.81
N VAL A 195 1.04 -77.57 -3.90
CA VAL A 195 2.30 -78.24 -3.58
C VAL A 195 2.27 -78.82 -2.16
N PRO A 196 2.65 -80.10 -1.95
CA PRO A 196 2.75 -80.69 -0.62
C PRO A 196 3.67 -79.88 0.28
N ALA A 197 3.32 -79.70 1.57
CA ALA A 197 4.02 -78.80 2.49
C ALA A 197 5.56 -79.05 2.57
N ALA A 198 6.00 -80.30 2.39
CA ALA A 198 7.41 -80.70 2.37
C ALA A 198 8.19 -80.26 1.12
N SER A 199 7.52 -79.72 0.10
CA SER A 199 8.09 -79.36 -1.22
C SER A 199 7.99 -77.86 -1.52
N THR A 200 7.55 -77.04 -0.57
CA THR A 200 7.38 -75.60 -0.75
C THR A 200 8.74 -74.94 -0.98
N HIS A 201 8.96 -74.37 -2.16
CA HIS A 201 10.26 -73.82 -2.54
C HIS A 201 10.56 -72.53 -1.77
N PRO A 202 11.75 -72.38 -1.13
CA PRO A 202 12.09 -71.21 -0.31
C PRO A 202 12.02 -69.87 -1.05
N LEU A 203 12.31 -69.86 -2.36
CA LEU A 203 12.10 -68.68 -3.24
C LEU A 203 10.66 -68.17 -3.24
N MET A 204 9.66 -69.05 -3.11
CA MET A 204 8.25 -68.65 -3.15
C MET A 204 7.81 -67.98 -1.85
N GLN A 205 8.40 -68.39 -0.71
CA GLN A 205 8.27 -67.64 0.55
C GLN A 205 8.94 -66.26 0.47
N GLN A 206 10.10 -66.15 -0.18
CA GLN A 206 10.77 -64.85 -0.36
C GLN A 206 9.95 -63.89 -1.24
N ILE A 207 9.35 -64.40 -2.32
CA ILE A 207 8.46 -63.60 -3.19
C ILE A 207 7.22 -63.11 -2.40
N ALA A 208 6.62 -63.96 -1.57
CA ALA A 208 5.51 -63.56 -0.69
C ALA A 208 5.92 -62.45 0.29
N GLN A 209 7.07 -62.63 0.96
CA GLN A 209 7.60 -61.64 1.91
C GLN A 209 7.90 -60.31 1.23
N ALA A 210 8.51 -60.32 0.03
CA ALA A 210 8.75 -59.12 -0.76
C ALA A 210 7.44 -58.42 -1.15
N GLY A 211 6.42 -59.16 -1.58
CA GLY A 211 5.09 -58.63 -1.88
C GLY A 211 4.42 -57.96 -0.67
N HIS A 212 4.48 -58.61 0.50
CA HIS A 212 3.97 -58.01 1.73
C HIS A 212 4.75 -56.76 2.18
N ALA A 213 6.08 -56.76 2.04
CA ALA A 213 6.93 -55.62 2.37
C ALA A 213 6.61 -54.40 1.47
N ILE A 214 6.46 -54.62 0.16
CA ILE A 214 6.07 -53.58 -0.79
C ILE A 214 4.69 -52.99 -0.43
N ASN A 215 3.71 -53.84 -0.10
CA ASN A 215 2.38 -53.38 0.29
C ASN A 215 2.40 -52.54 1.59
N SER A 216 3.24 -52.93 2.56
CA SER A 216 3.43 -52.17 3.80
C SER A 216 4.05 -50.80 3.53
N LEU A 217 5.11 -50.72 2.72
CA LEU A 217 5.76 -49.47 2.33
C LEU A 217 4.79 -48.51 1.61
N PHE A 218 3.94 -49.02 0.72
CA PHE A 218 2.91 -48.20 0.07
C PHE A 218 1.89 -47.65 1.06
N ASN A 219 1.45 -48.46 2.04
CA ASN A 219 0.52 -47.98 3.05
C ASN A 219 1.15 -46.87 3.92
N SER A 220 2.41 -47.00 4.31
CA SER A 220 3.12 -45.95 5.07
C SER A 220 3.33 -44.67 4.25
N LEU A 221 3.67 -44.78 2.97
CA LEU A 221 3.79 -43.62 2.07
C LEU A 221 2.44 -42.89 1.93
N MET A 222 1.35 -43.63 1.88
CA MET A 222 -0.01 -43.09 1.80
C MET A 222 -0.47 -42.38 3.07
N GLU A 223 -0.17 -42.95 4.24
CA GLU A 223 -0.45 -42.27 5.53
C GLU A 223 0.31 -40.96 5.63
N LEU A 224 1.58 -40.93 5.20
CA LEU A 224 2.38 -39.71 5.15
C LEU A 224 1.76 -38.65 4.22
N SER A 225 1.38 -39.03 3.00
CA SER A 225 0.73 -38.09 2.06
C SER A 225 -0.61 -37.56 2.58
N ARG A 226 -1.41 -38.38 3.28
CA ARG A 226 -2.65 -37.93 3.91
C ARG A 226 -2.40 -36.96 5.07
N LEU A 227 -1.40 -37.24 5.90
CA LEU A 227 -1.00 -36.35 7.01
C LEU A 227 -0.54 -34.98 6.49
N GLU A 228 0.35 -34.96 5.48
CA GLU A 228 0.83 -33.71 4.88
C GLU A 228 -0.30 -32.87 4.26
N SER A 229 -1.34 -33.49 3.70
CA SER A 229 -2.51 -32.79 3.15
C SER A 229 -3.55 -32.34 4.20
N GLY A 230 -3.57 -32.96 5.38
CA GLY A 230 -4.55 -32.69 6.45
C GLY A 230 -4.14 -31.59 7.42
N SER A 231 -2.84 -31.32 7.56
CA SER A 231 -2.29 -30.32 8.48
C SER A 231 -2.45 -28.85 8.04
N GLU A 232 -2.90 -28.59 6.81
CA GLU A 232 -3.14 -27.21 6.29
C GLU A 232 -4.50 -26.59 6.72
N LYS A 233 -5.32 -27.29 7.53
CA LYS A 233 -6.67 -26.83 7.94
C LYS A 233 -6.79 -26.22 9.34
N VAL A 234 -5.70 -25.87 10.02
CA VAL A 234 -5.72 -25.27 11.38
C VAL A 234 -5.24 -23.82 11.36
#